data_AF-A0A6P3RYL9-F1
#
_entry.id   AF-A0A6P3RYL9-F1
#
_cell.length_a   1.000
_cell.length_b   1.000
_cell.length_c   1.000
_cell.angle_alpha   90.00
_cell.angle_beta   90.00
_cell.angle_gamma   90.00
#
_symmetry.space_group_name_H-M   'P 1'
#
loop_
_entity.id
_entity.type
_entity.pdbx_description
1 polymer ?
#
loop_
_entity_poly.entity_id
_entity_poly.type
_entity_poly.pdbx_seq_one_letter_code
_entity_poly.pdbx_strand_id
1 'polypeptide(L)'
;LTQDVSRLQRRSLRHSRQLEAPRPYIAARFSVLPSTFQPGDQKQYGGFDNRGLEPGHRYVLFVLAALQKSEPTFAASPFSDPFQLDNPDPQPIVDGEEGLIWVIGPVLAVVFIICIVIAILLYKK
;
A
#
# COMPACT_ATOMS: atom_id res chain seq x y z
N LEU A 1 -32.52 34.84 14.10
CA LEU A 1 -31.46 34.77 13.06
C LEU A 1 -30.14 34.13 13.54
N THR A 2 -29.89 33.97 14.86
CA THR A 2 -28.60 33.45 15.38
C THR A 2 -28.58 31.95 15.74
N GLN A 3 -29.73 31.28 15.83
CA GLN A 3 -29.80 29.84 16.18
C GLN A 3 -29.62 28.88 15.01
N ASP A 4 -29.86 29.29 13.76
CA ASP A 4 -29.70 28.41 12.59
C ASP A 4 -28.23 28.22 12.19
N VAL A 5 -27.39 29.21 12.43
CA VAL A 5 -25.96 29.18 12.07
C VAL A 5 -25.21 28.11 12.88
N SER A 6 -25.55 27.93 14.15
CA SER A 6 -24.91 26.92 15.02
C SER A 6 -25.31 25.47 14.67
N ARG A 7 -26.50 25.25 14.10
CA ARG A 7 -26.94 23.94 13.60
C ARG A 7 -26.24 23.56 12.29
N LEU A 8 -26.06 24.53 11.38
CA LEU A 8 -25.30 24.33 10.14
C LEU A 8 -23.82 24.05 10.44
N GLN A 9 -23.23 24.75 11.42
CA GLN A 9 -21.83 24.57 11.81
C GLN A 9 -21.55 23.18 12.44
N ARG A 10 -22.49 22.62 13.22
CA ARG A 10 -22.37 21.23 13.73
C ARG A 10 -22.50 20.15 12.64
N ARG A 11 -23.27 20.39 11.58
CA ARG A 11 -23.33 19.50 10.40
C ARG A 11 -22.03 19.54 9.58
N SER A 12 -21.44 20.73 9.43
CA SER A 12 -20.17 20.93 8.72
C SER A 12 -19.00 20.19 9.38
N LEU A 13 -18.93 20.18 10.72
CA LEU A 13 -17.86 19.48 11.46
C LEU A 13 -17.93 17.95 11.36
N ARG A 14 -19.14 17.37 11.22
CA ARG A 14 -19.31 15.92 10.96
C ARG A 14 -18.99 15.55 9.52
N HIS A 15 -19.22 16.45 8.57
CA HIS A 15 -18.85 16.26 7.17
C HIS A 15 -17.33 16.41 6.97
N SER A 16 -16.70 17.31 7.72
CA SER A 16 -15.25 17.57 7.64
C SER A 16 -14.40 16.42 8.19
N ARG A 17 -14.85 15.73 9.25
CA ARG A 17 -14.16 14.52 9.76
C ARG A 17 -14.27 13.30 8.85
N GLN A 18 -15.17 13.33 7.87
CA GLN A 18 -15.37 12.25 6.90
C GLN A 18 -14.54 12.44 5.61
N LEU A 19 -13.79 13.54 5.52
CA LEU A 19 -12.93 13.85 4.37
C LEU A 19 -11.48 13.35 4.55
N GLU A 20 -11.06 12.98 5.75
CA GLU A 20 -9.69 12.50 6.02
C GLU A 20 -9.56 10.97 6.05
N ALA A 21 -10.64 10.24 6.31
CA ALA A 21 -10.62 8.77 6.24
C ALA A 21 -10.98 8.32 4.81
N PRO A 22 -10.15 7.50 4.14
CA PRO A 22 -10.52 6.94 2.85
C PRO A 22 -11.83 6.17 3.02
N ARG A 23 -12.86 6.59 2.27
CA ARG A 23 -14.14 5.86 2.26
C ARG A 23 -13.88 4.44 1.76
N PRO A 24 -14.57 3.42 2.32
CA PRO A 24 -14.48 2.07 1.80
C PRO A 24 -14.82 2.08 0.30
N TYR A 25 -13.94 1.48 -0.50
CA TYR A 25 -14.17 1.28 -1.93
C TYR A 25 -14.57 -0.17 -2.18
N ILE A 26 -15.33 -0.41 -3.25
CA ILE A 26 -15.71 -1.77 -3.66
C ILE A 26 -14.69 -2.23 -4.70
N ALA A 27 -13.96 -3.29 -4.40
CA ALA A 27 -12.99 -3.89 -5.33
C ALA A 27 -13.65 -4.84 -6.33
N ALA A 28 -14.76 -5.46 -5.94
CA ALA A 28 -15.47 -6.41 -6.79
C ALA A 28 -16.93 -6.59 -6.39
N ARG A 29 -17.76 -6.92 -7.38
CA ARG A 29 -19.14 -7.41 -7.18
C ARG A 29 -19.34 -8.69 -7.98
N PHE A 30 -19.89 -9.71 -7.33
CA PHE A 30 -20.19 -11.00 -7.93
C PHE A 30 -21.67 -11.33 -7.75
N SER A 31 -22.29 -11.96 -8.76
CA SER A 31 -23.61 -12.60 -8.62
C SER A 31 -23.52 -13.90 -7.82
N VAL A 32 -22.40 -14.63 -7.97
CA VAL A 32 -22.04 -15.83 -7.22
C VAL A 32 -20.60 -15.67 -6.75
N LEU A 33 -20.36 -15.80 -5.45
CA LEU A 33 -19.04 -15.60 -4.85
C LEU A 33 -18.08 -16.71 -5.32
N PRO A 34 -16.91 -16.38 -5.92
CA PRO A 34 -15.91 -17.38 -6.28
C PRO A 34 -15.23 -17.97 -5.03
N SER A 35 -14.62 -19.14 -5.18
CA SER A 35 -13.82 -19.77 -4.10
C SER A 35 -12.56 -18.96 -3.74
N THR A 36 -12.06 -18.17 -4.69
CA THR A 36 -10.84 -17.37 -4.52
C THR A 36 -11.00 -16.04 -5.24
N PHE A 37 -10.56 -14.97 -4.60
CA PHE A 37 -10.49 -13.63 -5.15
C PHE A 37 -9.09 -13.07 -4.83
N GLN A 38 -8.46 -12.44 -5.81
CA GLN A 38 -7.14 -11.83 -5.65
C GLN A 38 -7.30 -10.31 -5.58
N PRO A 39 -7.16 -9.68 -4.40
CA PRO A 39 -7.16 -8.23 -4.28
C PRO A 39 -5.97 -7.61 -5.02
N GLY A 40 -6.16 -6.46 -5.68
CA GLY A 40 -5.07 -5.74 -6.34
C GLY A 40 -4.70 -6.18 -7.75
N ASP A 41 -5.48 -7.07 -8.38
CA ASP A 41 -5.14 -7.63 -9.70
C ASP A 41 -5.41 -6.68 -10.89
N GLN A 42 -5.86 -5.45 -10.62
CA GLN A 42 -6.14 -4.40 -11.61
C GLN A 42 -7.24 -4.78 -12.62
N LYS A 43 -8.06 -5.79 -12.32
CA LYS A 43 -9.19 -6.19 -13.16
C LYS A 43 -10.49 -5.55 -12.70
N GLN A 44 -11.48 -5.59 -13.59
CA GLN A 44 -12.83 -5.11 -13.32
C GLN A 44 -13.76 -6.27 -12.97
N TYR A 45 -14.53 -6.12 -11.88
CA TYR A 45 -15.47 -7.13 -11.38
C TYR A 45 -16.83 -6.51 -11.10
N GLY A 46 -17.83 -6.88 -11.90
CA GLY A 46 -19.21 -6.45 -11.71
C GLY A 46 -19.40 -4.93 -11.79
N GLY A 47 -18.53 -4.24 -12.55
CA GLY A 47 -18.53 -2.79 -12.74
C GLY A 47 -17.61 -2.01 -11.78
N PHE A 48 -16.85 -2.70 -10.93
CA PHE A 48 -15.92 -2.09 -9.97
C PHE A 48 -14.48 -2.46 -10.29
N ASP A 49 -13.57 -1.51 -10.09
CA ASP A 49 -12.14 -1.70 -10.35
C ASP A 49 -11.43 -2.22 -9.10
N ASN A 50 -10.75 -3.36 -9.24
CA ASN A 50 -9.86 -3.90 -8.22
C ASN A 50 -8.49 -3.22 -8.32
N ARG A 51 -8.42 -1.98 -7.81
CA ARG A 51 -7.22 -1.14 -7.88
C ARG A 51 -6.00 -1.87 -7.30
N GLY A 52 -4.86 -1.71 -7.96
CA GLY A 52 -3.58 -2.22 -7.49
C GLY A 52 -3.29 -1.78 -6.06
N LEU A 53 -2.74 -2.69 -5.25
CA LEU A 53 -2.35 -2.38 -3.89
C LEU A 53 -1.04 -1.60 -3.89
N GLU A 54 -1.00 -0.53 -3.13
CA GLU A 54 0.18 0.29 -2.96
C GLU A 54 1.14 -0.40 -1.98
N PRO A 55 2.44 -0.47 -2.32
CA PRO A 55 3.50 -0.84 -1.38
C PRO A 55 3.37 -0.16 -0.01
N GLY A 56 3.66 -0.90 1.06
CA GLY A 56 3.70 -0.34 2.42
C GLY A 56 2.34 0.06 3.01
N HIS A 57 1.24 -0.12 2.26
CA HIS A 57 -0.11 0.18 2.73
C HIS A 57 -0.77 -1.06 3.33
N ARG A 58 -1.48 -0.85 4.44
CA ARG A 58 -2.30 -1.87 5.09
C ARG A 58 -3.74 -1.76 4.60
N TYR A 59 -4.24 -2.83 4.01
CA TYR A 59 -5.60 -2.90 3.51
C TYR A 59 -6.48 -3.72 4.44
N VAL A 60 -7.72 -3.27 4.63
CA VAL A 60 -8.75 -4.02 5.36
C VAL A 60 -9.82 -4.42 4.35
N LEU A 61 -10.03 -5.72 4.20
CA LEU A 61 -11.00 -6.31 3.31
C LEU A 61 -12.17 -6.88 4.11
N PHE A 62 -13.36 -6.77 3.54
CA PHE A 62 -14.57 -7.34 4.08
C PHE A 62 -15.50 -7.73 2.92
N VAL A 63 -16.40 -8.66 3.18
CA VAL A 63 -17.40 -9.12 2.22
C VAL A 63 -18.78 -8.91 2.83
N LEU A 64 -19.76 -8.58 1.99
CA LEU A 64 -21.17 -8.54 2.37
C LEU A 64 -22.01 -9.11 1.24
N ALA A 65 -23.16 -9.70 1.57
CA ALA A 65 -24.18 -10.08 0.60
C ALA A 65 -25.21 -8.96 0.49
N ALA A 66 -25.46 -8.47 -0.72
CA ALA A 66 -26.51 -7.49 -0.98
C ALA A 66 -27.67 -8.17 -1.74
N LEU A 67 -28.90 -7.94 -1.27
CA LEU A 67 -30.10 -8.45 -1.89
C LEU A 67 -30.42 -7.62 -3.14
N GLN A 68 -30.41 -8.25 -4.31
CA GLN A 68 -30.91 -7.65 -5.55
C GLN A 68 -32.36 -8.09 -5.76
N LYS A 69 -33.32 -7.18 -5.55
CA LYS A 69 -34.74 -7.37 -5.87
C LYS A 69 -35.25 -6.21 -6.72
N SER A 70 -36.32 -6.45 -7.50
CA SER A 70 -36.97 -5.41 -8.32
C SER A 70 -37.75 -4.39 -7.47
N GLU A 71 -38.16 -4.81 -6.28
CA GLU A 71 -38.82 -3.95 -5.30
C GLU A 71 -37.81 -2.98 -4.66
N PRO A 72 -38.23 -1.78 -4.22
CA PRO A 72 -37.35 -0.73 -3.68
C PRO A 72 -36.71 -1.05 -2.32
N THR A 73 -36.68 -2.32 -1.91
CA THR A 73 -36.10 -2.77 -0.65
C THR A 73 -34.63 -3.11 -0.84
N PHE A 74 -33.76 -2.23 -0.37
CA PHE A 74 -32.33 -2.51 -0.23
C PHE A 74 -32.08 -3.21 1.09
N ALA A 75 -31.61 -4.46 1.04
CA ALA A 75 -31.17 -5.21 2.20
C ALA A 75 -29.77 -5.75 1.95
N ALA A 76 -28.93 -5.77 2.99
CA ALA A 76 -27.61 -6.35 2.95
C ALA A 76 -27.35 -7.13 4.24
N SER A 77 -26.52 -8.16 4.16
CA SER A 77 -25.98 -8.81 5.36
C SER A 77 -25.06 -7.86 6.12
N PRO A 78 -24.75 -8.16 7.39
CA PRO A 78 -23.58 -7.59 8.04
C PRO A 78 -22.31 -7.83 7.21
N PHE A 79 -21.30 -6.99 7.42
CA PHE A 79 -19.95 -7.24 6.92
C PHE A 79 -19.40 -8.52 7.56
N SER A 80 -18.61 -9.26 6.81
CA SER A 80 -17.76 -10.32 7.35
C SER A 80 -16.75 -9.73 8.33
N ASP A 81 -16.12 -10.61 9.11
CA ASP A 81 -14.94 -10.23 9.88
C ASP A 81 -13.88 -9.62 8.95
N PRO A 82 -13.27 -8.49 9.35
CA PRO A 82 -12.29 -7.80 8.53
C PRO A 82 -11.02 -8.64 8.40
N PHE A 83 -10.59 -8.88 7.16
CA PHE A 83 -9.31 -9.49 6.86
C PHE A 83 -8.28 -8.40 6.55
N GLN A 84 -7.10 -8.49 7.16
CA GLN A 84 -6.03 -7.53 6.92
C GLN A 84 -5.05 -8.11 5.92
N LEU A 85 -4.79 -7.32 4.89
CA LEU A 85 -3.78 -7.61 3.89
C LEU A 85 -2.64 -6.63 4.09
N ASP A 86 -1.55 -7.15 4.64
CA ASP A 86 -0.29 -6.43 4.69
C ASP A 86 0.37 -6.61 3.33
N ASN A 87 0.44 -5.51 2.54
CA ASN A 87 1.30 -5.49 1.37
C ASN A 87 2.68 -5.08 1.89
N PRO A 88 3.62 -6.04 2.09
CA PRO A 88 4.95 -5.66 2.53
C PRO A 88 5.46 -4.62 1.54
N ASP A 89 5.92 -3.48 2.04
CA ASP A 89 6.73 -2.58 1.23
C ASP A 89 7.80 -3.49 0.60
N PRO A 90 8.01 -3.48 -0.74
CA PRO A 90 9.17 -4.12 -1.31
C PRO A 90 10.31 -3.40 -0.62
N GLN A 91 10.86 -4.04 0.41
CA GLN A 91 12.07 -3.58 1.02
C GLN A 91 12.99 -3.33 -0.16
N PRO A 92 13.62 -2.15 -0.25
CA PRO A 92 14.62 -1.95 -1.29
C PRO A 92 15.49 -3.19 -1.21
N ILE A 93 15.66 -3.88 -2.34
CA ILE A 93 16.54 -5.03 -2.42
C ILE A 93 17.94 -4.45 -2.24
N VAL A 94 18.31 -4.11 -1.01
CA VAL A 94 19.64 -3.68 -0.59
C VAL A 94 20.47 -4.94 -0.33
N ASP A 95 20.35 -5.92 -1.22
CA ASP A 95 21.18 -7.13 -1.21
C ASP A 95 22.00 -7.24 -2.52
N GLY A 96 21.90 -6.23 -3.41
CA GLY A 96 22.70 -6.18 -4.63
C GLY A 96 24.02 -5.40 -4.52
N GLU A 97 24.10 -4.46 -3.57
CA GLU A 97 25.19 -3.48 -3.51
C GLU A 97 26.09 -3.60 -2.26
N GLU A 98 25.60 -4.17 -1.16
CA GLU A 98 26.41 -4.32 0.07
C GLU A 98 27.45 -5.45 -0.04
N GLY A 99 27.13 -6.54 -0.75
CA GLY A 99 28.08 -7.63 -1.00
C GLY A 99 29.25 -7.19 -1.90
N LEU A 100 29.00 -6.27 -2.84
CA LEU A 100 30.05 -5.74 -3.71
C LEU A 100 30.98 -4.81 -2.95
N ILE A 101 30.45 -3.95 -2.07
CA ILE A 101 31.28 -3.02 -1.27
C ILE A 101 32.17 -3.77 -0.26
N TRP A 102 31.66 -4.81 0.41
CA TRP A 102 32.46 -5.65 1.32
C TRP A 102 33.55 -6.45 0.61
N VAL A 103 33.36 -6.83 -0.65
CA VAL A 103 34.36 -7.56 -1.45
C VAL A 103 35.36 -6.62 -2.13
N ILE A 104 34.90 -5.44 -2.59
CA ILE A 104 35.74 -4.45 -3.27
C ILE A 104 36.64 -3.70 -2.28
N GLY A 105 36.18 -3.47 -1.03
CA GLY A 105 36.95 -2.77 0.01
C GLY A 105 38.33 -3.36 0.27
N PRO A 106 38.45 -4.67 0.55
CA PRO A 106 39.74 -5.35 0.74
C PRO A 106 40.64 -5.29 -0.51
N VAL A 107 40.08 -5.47 -1.70
CA VAL A 107 40.84 -5.44 -2.96
C VAL A 107 41.41 -4.05 -3.23
N LEU A 108 40.61 -2.99 -3.05
CA LEU A 108 41.07 -1.61 -3.19
C LEU A 108 42.12 -1.23 -2.14
N ALA A 109 41.98 -1.71 -0.90
CA ALA A 109 42.97 -1.46 0.16
C ALA A 109 44.36 -2.00 -0.21
N VAL A 110 44.43 -3.23 -0.74
CA VAL A 110 45.68 -3.85 -1.19
C VAL A 110 46.31 -3.03 -2.33
N VAL A 111 45.53 -2.64 -3.33
CA VAL A 111 46.02 -1.84 -4.47
C VAL A 111 46.54 -0.47 -4.01
N PHE A 112 45.81 0.20 -3.13
CA PHE A 112 46.19 1.53 -2.61
C PHE A 112 47.52 1.49 -1.83
N ILE A 113 47.72 0.46 -1.00
CA ILE A 113 48.97 0.27 -0.26
C ILE A 113 50.14 0.06 -1.23
N ILE A 114 49.97 -0.77 -2.27
CA ILE A 114 51.01 -1.00 -3.29
C ILE A 114 51.38 0.30 -4.01
N CYS A 115 50.38 1.09 -4.42
CA CYS A 115 50.61 2.39 -5.06
C CYS A 115 51.42 3.35 -4.18
N ILE A 116 51.11 3.42 -2.88
CA ILE A 116 51.86 4.27 -1.92
C ILE A 116 53.29 3.76 -1.75
N VAL A 117 53.48 2.44 -1.62
CA VAL A 117 54.82 1.84 -1.48
C VAL A 117 55.67 2.17 -2.70
N ILE A 118 55.14 2.01 -3.91
CA ILE A 118 55.85 2.35 -5.15
C ILE A 118 56.16 3.85 -5.19
N ALA A 119 55.20 4.72 -4.84
CA ALA A 119 55.42 6.16 -4.81
C ALA A 119 56.55 6.55 -3.85
N ILE A 120 56.59 5.97 -2.64
CA ILE A 120 57.67 6.20 -1.67
C ILE A 120 59.02 5.66 -2.19
N LEU A 121 59.03 4.48 -2.81
CA LEU A 121 60.26 3.89 -3.36
C LEU A 121 60.80 4.69 -4.55
N LEU A 122 59.94 5.26 -5.38
CA LEU A 122 60.32 6.16 -6.48
C LEU A 122 60.77 7.53 -5.96
N TYR A 123 60.15 8.05 -4.91
CA TYR A 123 60.51 9.35 -4.32
C TYR A 123 61.79 9.29 -3.46
N LYS A 124 62.19 8.09 -3.00
CA LYS A 124 63.46 7.85 -2.31
C LYS A 124 64.60 7.44 -3.26
N LYS A 125 64.38 7.46 -4.58
CA LYS A 125 65.43 7.43 -5.60
C LYS A 125 65.77 8.83 -6.08
#